data_AF-A0AAU1T3Q8-F1
#
_entry.id   AF-A0AAU1T3Q8-F1
#
_cell.length_a   1.000
_cell.length_b   1.000
_cell.length_c   1.000
_cell.angle_alpha   90.00
_cell.angle_beta   90.00
_cell.angle_gamma   90.00
#
_symmetry.space_group_name_H-M   'P 1'
#
loop_
_entity.id
_entity.type
_entity.pdbx_description
1 polymer ?
#
loop_
_entity_poly.entity_id
_entity_poly.type
_entity_poly.pdbx_seq_one_letter_code
_entity_poly.pdbx_strand_id
1 'polypeptide(L)'
;MEFPQFTGMRLLTELEVGALRSLYTACLQLRSEYETAMARTMGFYRAGDIADSHSHGKPLTHHSAALHELGTASDSYERAVGVLAWQYVGAAVVLGTALKQRCLRGGPPLGVDEVERLCGEPTLGELRAALRVPTLHEAPFSDETQREFHERERAQLQESMEMVFGNAAFLRDFEKETPEDVVAGFLLSEVSPANMDPLYEGTLELLFPYAEGLPFEISFYLKHAHRPVG
;
A
#
# COMPACT_ATOMS: atom_id res chain seq x y z
N MET A 1 -8.87 -2.63 13.50
CA MET A 1 -8.19 -1.92 14.59
C MET A 1 -8.73 -0.49 14.64
N GLU A 2 -8.96 0.10 15.82
CA GLU A 2 -9.49 1.47 15.92
C GLU A 2 -8.36 2.51 15.74
N PHE A 3 -8.60 3.59 14.98
CA PHE A 3 -7.61 4.64 14.76
C PHE A 3 -7.14 5.25 16.10
N PRO A 4 -5.83 5.47 16.29
CA PRO A 4 -5.31 5.89 17.59
C PRO A 4 -5.76 7.31 17.95
N GLN A 5 -6.03 7.52 19.24
CA GLN A 5 -6.27 8.85 19.77
C GLN A 5 -4.95 9.61 19.92
N PHE A 6 -4.89 10.80 19.31
CA PHE A 6 -3.80 11.75 19.45
C PHE A 6 -4.09 12.72 20.60
N THR A 7 -3.94 12.24 21.84
CA THR A 7 -4.08 13.07 23.04
C THR A 7 -2.81 13.88 23.26
N GLY A 8 -2.87 15.21 23.12
CA GLY A 8 -1.72 16.11 23.30
C GLY A 8 -1.20 16.75 22.00
N MET A 9 -2.10 17.39 21.23
CA MET A 9 -1.91 18.00 19.90
C MET A 9 -0.86 19.14 19.81
N ARG A 10 0.21 19.15 20.61
CA ARG A 10 1.26 20.19 20.49
C ARG A 10 2.10 20.03 19.22
N LEU A 11 2.12 18.84 18.62
CA LEU A 11 3.00 18.53 17.48
C LEU A 11 2.27 18.19 16.19
N LEU A 12 0.99 17.77 16.24
CA LEU A 12 0.16 17.54 15.06
C LEU A 12 -1.06 18.46 15.08
N THR A 13 -1.43 18.98 13.92
CA THR A 13 -2.65 19.76 13.71
C THR A 13 -3.86 18.86 13.47
N GLU A 14 -5.06 19.43 13.61
CA GLU A 14 -6.31 18.73 13.29
C GLU A 14 -6.39 18.32 11.82
N LEU A 15 -5.83 19.13 10.92
CA LEU A 15 -5.74 18.81 9.49
C LEU A 15 -4.92 17.56 9.24
N GLU A 16 -3.71 17.48 9.81
CA GLU A 16 -2.82 16.32 9.64
C GLU A 16 -3.42 15.04 10.24
N VAL A 17 -4.06 15.15 11.42
CA VAL A 17 -4.76 14.02 12.04
C VAL A 17 -5.98 13.59 11.20
N GLY A 18 -6.72 14.55 10.65
CA GLY A 18 -7.86 14.29 9.76
C GLY A 18 -7.44 13.57 8.49
N ALA A 19 -6.35 14.01 7.86
CA ALA A 19 -5.77 13.38 6.67
C ALA A 19 -5.32 11.94 6.95
N LEU A 20 -4.54 11.73 8.03
CA LEU A 20 -4.13 10.38 8.46
C LEU A 20 -5.32 9.46 8.72
N ARG A 21 -6.36 9.97 9.40
CA ARG A 21 -7.57 9.19 9.69
C ARG A 21 -8.31 8.82 8.41
N SER A 22 -8.46 9.76 7.49
CA SER A 22 -9.13 9.54 6.21
C SER A 22 -8.44 8.44 5.40
N LEU A 23 -7.11 8.54 5.23
CA LEU A 23 -6.33 7.52 4.51
C LEU A 23 -6.33 6.17 5.23
N TYR A 24 -6.21 6.15 6.56
CA TYR A 24 -6.29 4.92 7.34
C TYR A 24 -7.65 4.20 7.15
N THR A 25 -8.76 4.94 7.22
CA THR A 25 -10.09 4.36 7.00
C THR A 25 -10.25 3.84 5.57
N ALA A 26 -9.76 4.57 4.57
CA ALA A 26 -9.75 4.12 3.19
C ALA A 26 -8.94 2.83 3.01
N CYS A 27 -7.73 2.76 3.60
CA CYS A 27 -6.88 1.57 3.54
C CYS A 27 -7.56 0.34 4.15
N LEU A 28 -8.22 0.46 5.30
CA LEU A 28 -8.94 -0.65 5.92
C LEU A 28 -10.09 -1.17 5.04
N GLN A 29 -10.85 -0.26 4.44
CA GLN A 29 -11.95 -0.63 3.54
C GLN A 29 -11.43 -1.29 2.27
N LEU A 30 -10.41 -0.69 1.63
CA LEU A 30 -9.81 -1.20 0.41
C LEU A 30 -9.12 -2.55 0.62
N ARG A 31 -8.47 -2.77 1.77
CA ARG A 31 -7.92 -4.07 2.14
C ARG A 31 -8.99 -5.14 2.18
N SER A 32 -10.06 -4.90 2.95
CA SER A 32 -11.16 -5.86 3.07
C SER A 32 -11.81 -6.16 1.73
N GLU A 33 -11.98 -5.14 0.89
CA GLU A 33 -12.59 -5.30 -0.43
C GLU A 33 -11.65 -6.04 -1.38
N TYR A 34 -10.35 -5.74 -1.36
CA TYR A 34 -9.33 -6.41 -2.17
C TYR A 34 -9.23 -7.89 -1.82
N GLU A 35 -9.13 -8.23 -0.53
CA GLU A 35 -9.14 -9.62 -0.04
C GLU A 35 -10.42 -10.37 -0.49
N THR A 36 -11.57 -9.69 -0.48
CA THR A 36 -12.85 -10.25 -0.95
C THR A 36 -12.84 -10.47 -2.46
N ALA A 37 -12.31 -9.52 -3.23
CA ALA A 37 -12.23 -9.61 -4.68
C ALA A 37 -11.31 -10.76 -5.11
N MET A 38 -10.09 -10.83 -4.55
CA MET A 38 -9.15 -11.93 -4.78
C MET A 38 -9.77 -13.30 -4.51
N ALA A 39 -10.45 -13.45 -3.36
CA ALA A 39 -11.09 -14.71 -3.00
C ALA A 39 -12.18 -15.13 -4.00
N ARG A 40 -12.95 -14.18 -4.55
CA ARG A 40 -13.97 -14.44 -5.57
C ARG A 40 -13.34 -14.85 -6.89
N THR A 41 -12.34 -14.12 -7.36
CA THR A 41 -11.63 -14.43 -8.60
C THR A 41 -11.00 -15.82 -8.56
N MET A 42 -10.26 -16.15 -7.48
CA MET A 42 -9.72 -17.49 -7.26
C MET A 42 -10.81 -18.57 -7.22
N GLY A 43 -11.97 -18.26 -6.64
CA GLY A 43 -13.13 -19.14 -6.62
C GLY A 43 -13.66 -19.46 -8.02
N PHE A 44 -13.75 -18.44 -8.89
CA PHE A 44 -14.24 -18.61 -10.26
C PHE A 44 -13.22 -19.27 -11.18
N TYR A 45 -11.91 -19.03 -11.02
CA TYR A 45 -10.89 -19.78 -11.74
C TYR A 45 -11.01 -21.28 -11.46
N ARG A 46 -11.11 -21.68 -10.19
CA ARG A 46 -11.31 -23.09 -9.81
C ARG A 46 -12.61 -23.68 -10.36
N ALA A 47 -13.70 -22.91 -10.33
CA ALA A 47 -14.97 -23.36 -10.88
C ALA A 47 -14.90 -23.54 -12.41
N GLY A 48 -14.20 -22.63 -13.10
CA GLY A 48 -13.91 -22.70 -14.53
C GLY A 48 -13.16 -23.98 -14.90
N ASP A 49 -12.06 -24.29 -14.20
CA ASP A 49 -11.27 -25.50 -14.43
C ASP A 49 -12.11 -26.79 -14.33
N ILE A 50 -13.01 -26.83 -13.34
CA ILE A 50 -13.93 -27.95 -13.13
C ILE A 50 -14.95 -28.03 -14.28
N ALA A 51 -15.52 -26.90 -14.69
CA ALA A 51 -16.50 -26.86 -15.77
C ALA A 51 -15.89 -27.19 -17.15
N ASP A 52 -14.66 -26.77 -17.41
CA ASP A 52 -13.91 -27.11 -18.61
C ASP A 52 -13.64 -28.60 -18.68
N SER A 53 -13.21 -29.19 -17.56
CA SER A 53 -13.03 -30.64 -17.42
C SER A 53 -14.32 -31.41 -17.71
N HIS A 54 -15.48 -30.90 -17.26
CA HIS A 54 -16.78 -31.54 -17.47
C HIS A 54 -17.36 -31.33 -18.87
N SER A 55 -16.97 -30.28 -19.58
CA SER A 55 -17.47 -29.92 -20.91
C SER A 55 -16.53 -30.34 -22.05
N HIS A 56 -15.33 -30.82 -21.74
CA HIS A 56 -14.37 -31.31 -22.74
C HIS A 56 -14.98 -32.37 -23.67
N GLY A 57 -14.92 -32.12 -24.98
CA GLY A 57 -15.47 -33.00 -26.01
C GLY A 57 -17.00 -33.05 -26.09
N LYS A 58 -17.72 -32.20 -25.34
CA LYS A 58 -19.19 -32.14 -25.37
C LYS A 58 -19.70 -30.97 -26.23
N PRO A 59 -20.86 -31.10 -26.89
CA PRO A 59 -21.43 -30.04 -27.73
C PRO A 59 -22.06 -28.89 -26.94
N LEU A 60 -22.43 -29.09 -25.67
CA LEU A 60 -23.04 -28.07 -24.81
C LEU A 60 -22.01 -27.55 -23.81
N THR A 61 -21.61 -26.29 -23.95
CA THR A 61 -20.55 -25.64 -23.16
C THR A 61 -21.06 -24.46 -22.32
N HIS A 62 -22.38 -24.26 -22.23
CA HIS A 62 -22.99 -23.09 -21.56
C HIS A 62 -22.51 -22.87 -20.12
N HIS A 63 -22.25 -23.95 -19.36
CA HIS A 63 -21.75 -23.84 -17.99
C HIS A 63 -20.32 -23.28 -17.93
N SER A 64 -19.41 -23.79 -18.77
CA SER A 64 -18.03 -23.30 -18.88
C SER A 64 -18.01 -21.84 -19.38
N ALA A 65 -18.80 -21.53 -20.42
CA ALA A 65 -18.91 -20.17 -20.94
C ALA A 65 -19.40 -19.16 -19.88
N ALA A 66 -20.43 -19.51 -19.10
CA ALA A 66 -20.94 -18.63 -18.04
C ALA A 66 -19.91 -18.40 -16.91
N LEU A 67 -19.14 -19.44 -16.53
CA LEU A 67 -18.10 -19.30 -15.52
C LEU A 67 -16.89 -18.52 -16.03
N HIS A 68 -16.55 -18.65 -17.31
CA HIS A 68 -15.51 -17.85 -17.94
C HIS A 68 -15.87 -16.35 -17.91
N GLU A 69 -17.08 -15.98 -18.33
CA GLU A 69 -17.56 -14.59 -18.27
C GLU A 69 -17.54 -14.03 -16.84
N LEU A 70 -17.96 -14.84 -15.86
CA LEU A 70 -17.94 -14.45 -14.45
C LEU A 70 -16.52 -14.30 -13.90
N GLY A 71 -15.59 -15.15 -14.35
CA GLY A 71 -14.17 -15.05 -14.05
C GLY A 71 -13.59 -13.73 -14.57
N THR A 72 -13.81 -13.40 -15.86
CA THR A 72 -13.36 -12.14 -16.46
C THR A 72 -13.92 -10.91 -15.74
N ALA A 73 -15.20 -10.93 -15.37
CA ALA A 73 -15.82 -9.83 -14.62
C ALA A 73 -15.21 -9.67 -13.22
N SER A 74 -14.88 -10.77 -12.56
CA SER A 74 -14.27 -10.77 -11.22
C SER A 74 -12.82 -10.29 -11.27
N ASP A 75 -12.06 -10.73 -12.27
CA ASP A 75 -10.69 -10.27 -12.53
C ASP A 75 -10.62 -8.75 -12.76
N SER A 76 -11.53 -8.23 -13.59
CA SER A 76 -11.64 -6.77 -13.81
C SER A 76 -11.97 -6.00 -12.54
N TYR A 77 -12.83 -6.56 -11.68
CA TYR A 77 -13.20 -5.97 -10.40
C TYR A 77 -12.03 -5.97 -9.41
N GLU A 78 -11.38 -7.13 -9.24
CA GLU A 78 -10.19 -7.27 -8.42
C GLU A 78 -9.10 -6.30 -8.84
N ARG A 79 -8.86 -6.17 -10.15
CA ARG A 79 -7.88 -5.21 -10.68
C ARG A 79 -8.23 -3.77 -10.34
N ALA A 80 -9.49 -3.37 -10.49
CA ALA A 80 -9.93 -2.02 -10.16
C ALA A 80 -9.74 -1.72 -8.66
N VAL A 81 -10.10 -2.66 -7.79
CA VAL A 81 -9.93 -2.53 -6.34
C VAL A 81 -8.45 -2.51 -5.95
N GLY A 82 -7.63 -3.37 -6.55
CA GLY A 82 -6.19 -3.45 -6.28
C GLY A 82 -5.43 -2.18 -6.67
N VAL A 83 -5.76 -1.55 -7.82
CA VAL A 83 -5.18 -0.25 -8.19
C VAL A 83 -5.56 0.84 -7.19
N LEU A 84 -6.83 0.91 -6.77
CA LEU A 84 -7.27 1.87 -5.75
C LEU A 84 -6.54 1.65 -4.42
N ALA A 85 -6.46 0.39 -3.98
CA ALA A 85 -5.71 0.01 -2.78
C ALA A 85 -4.25 0.46 -2.86
N TRP A 86 -3.58 0.17 -3.98
CA TRP A 86 -2.19 0.56 -4.23
C TRP A 86 -1.97 2.07 -4.11
N GLN A 87 -2.85 2.87 -4.72
CA GLN A 87 -2.80 4.33 -4.63
C GLN A 87 -2.94 4.85 -3.19
N TYR A 88 -4.01 4.44 -2.50
CA TYR A 88 -4.34 4.95 -1.17
C TYR A 88 -3.38 4.48 -0.08
N VAL A 89 -2.92 3.23 -0.18
CA VAL A 89 -1.90 2.70 0.72
C VAL A 89 -0.57 3.41 0.49
N GLY A 90 -0.18 3.64 -0.77
CA GLY A 90 0.99 4.45 -1.10
C GLY A 90 0.91 5.85 -0.50
N ALA A 91 -0.22 6.55 -0.68
CA ALA A 91 -0.45 7.87 -0.11
C ALA A 91 -0.36 7.87 1.43
N ALA A 92 -0.96 6.86 2.08
CA ALA A 92 -0.90 6.69 3.53
C ALA A 92 0.55 6.54 4.03
N VAL A 93 1.38 5.78 3.31
CA VAL A 93 2.80 5.58 3.62
C VAL A 93 3.60 6.86 3.47
N VAL A 94 3.41 7.58 2.37
CA VAL A 94 4.14 8.81 2.08
C VAL A 94 3.76 9.91 3.08
N LEU A 95 2.46 10.13 3.32
CA LEU A 95 1.99 11.09 4.34
C LEU A 95 2.45 10.70 5.75
N GLY A 96 2.25 9.46 6.15
CA GLY A 96 2.59 8.99 7.49
C GLY A 96 4.09 9.11 7.78
N THR A 97 4.92 8.75 6.81
CA THR A 97 6.38 8.91 6.91
C THR A 97 6.78 10.39 6.98
N ALA A 98 6.19 11.24 6.14
CA ALA A 98 6.47 12.69 6.16
C ALA A 98 6.13 13.32 7.51
N LEU A 99 4.94 13.02 8.06
CA LEU A 99 4.50 13.49 9.37
C LEU A 99 5.40 12.97 10.50
N LYS A 100 5.77 11.68 10.44
CA LYS A 100 6.71 11.08 11.40
C LYS A 100 8.04 11.83 11.40
N GLN A 101 8.66 12.01 10.24
CA GLN A 101 9.92 12.75 10.11
C GLN A 101 9.82 14.20 10.58
N ARG A 102 8.73 14.89 10.24
CA ARG A 102 8.47 16.26 10.66
C ARG A 102 8.39 16.38 12.17
N CYS A 103 7.62 15.51 12.82
CA CYS A 103 7.49 15.45 14.28
C CYS A 103 8.84 15.22 14.95
N LEU A 104 9.66 14.30 14.41
CA LEU A 104 10.99 13.98 14.94
C LEU A 104 11.97 15.15 14.83
N ARG A 105 11.93 15.88 13.72
CA ARG A 105 12.81 17.05 13.49
C ARG A 105 12.30 18.32 14.17
N GLY A 106 11.14 18.29 14.83
CA GLY A 106 10.50 19.48 15.39
C GLY A 106 10.12 20.52 14.32
N GLY A 107 9.81 20.07 13.10
CA GLY A 107 9.45 20.95 11.98
C GLY A 107 8.08 21.60 12.16
N PRO A 108 7.83 22.76 11.51
CA PRO A 108 6.52 23.40 11.54
C PRO A 108 5.45 22.47 10.94
N PRO A 109 4.16 22.59 11.32
CA PRO A 109 3.09 21.81 10.72
C PRO A 109 2.99 21.96 9.20
N LEU A 110 2.51 20.91 8.53
CA LEU A 110 2.28 20.95 7.09
C LEU A 110 1.17 21.95 6.72
N GLY A 111 1.34 22.65 5.60
CA GLY A 111 0.30 23.51 5.03
C GLY A 111 -0.82 22.72 4.36
N VAL A 112 -1.94 23.38 4.04
CA VAL A 112 -3.09 22.75 3.36
C VAL A 112 -2.68 22.10 2.05
N ASP A 113 -2.04 22.86 1.16
CA ASP A 113 -1.61 22.39 -0.16
C ASP A 113 -0.64 21.18 -0.07
N GLU A 114 0.19 21.16 0.98
CA GLU A 114 1.14 20.07 1.19
C GLU A 114 0.45 18.79 1.67
N VAL A 115 -0.52 18.92 2.59
CA VAL A 115 -1.35 17.79 3.03
C VAL A 115 -2.19 17.25 1.87
N GLU A 116 -2.81 18.11 1.08
CA GLU A 116 -3.61 17.69 -0.09
C GLU A 116 -2.74 16.94 -1.11
N ARG A 117 -1.54 17.46 -1.40
CA ARG A 117 -0.59 16.78 -2.30
C ARG A 117 -0.19 15.40 -1.78
N LEU A 118 0.11 15.27 -0.47
CA LEU A 118 0.51 14.01 0.14
C LEU A 118 -0.64 13.01 0.29
N CYS A 119 -1.89 13.47 0.29
CA CYS A 119 -3.08 12.63 0.23
C CYS A 119 -3.40 12.15 -1.20
N GLY A 120 -2.82 12.80 -2.21
CA GLY A 120 -2.93 12.38 -3.61
C GLY A 120 -2.15 11.11 -3.91
N GLU A 121 -2.34 10.59 -5.13
CA GLU A 121 -1.58 9.46 -5.62
C GLU A 121 -0.08 9.80 -5.69
N PRO A 122 0.78 9.06 -4.98
CA PRO A 122 2.21 9.31 -5.04
C PRO A 122 2.84 8.73 -6.30
N THR A 123 4.04 9.19 -6.60
CA THR A 123 4.93 8.54 -7.57
C THR A 123 5.62 7.31 -6.97
N LEU A 124 6.11 6.42 -7.83
CA LEU A 124 6.89 5.24 -7.43
C LEU A 124 8.16 5.65 -6.67
N GLY A 125 8.80 6.74 -7.08
CA GLY A 125 9.97 7.31 -6.42
C GLY A 125 9.66 7.86 -5.03
N GLU A 126 8.51 8.53 -4.84
CA GLU A 126 8.08 9.02 -3.53
C GLU A 126 7.80 7.88 -2.55
N LEU A 127 7.10 6.83 -2.99
CA LEU A 127 6.85 5.65 -2.16
C LEU A 127 8.16 4.95 -1.79
N ARG A 128 9.04 4.71 -2.78
CA ARG A 128 10.37 4.11 -2.54
C ARG A 128 11.20 4.94 -1.56
N ALA A 129 11.19 6.27 -1.69
CA ALA A 129 11.89 7.16 -0.77
C ALA A 129 11.30 7.11 0.64
N ALA A 130 9.98 7.06 0.79
CA ALA A 130 9.31 6.94 2.08
C ALA A 130 9.69 5.64 2.80
N LEU A 131 9.71 4.51 2.09
CA LEU A 131 10.08 3.21 2.65
C LEU A 131 11.55 3.13 3.09
N ARG A 132 12.44 3.89 2.44
CA ARG A 132 13.86 3.98 2.82
C ARG A 132 14.09 4.67 4.15
N VAL A 133 13.15 5.49 4.61
CA VAL A 133 13.24 6.15 5.91
C VAL A 133 13.29 5.08 7.00
N PRO A 134 14.35 5.03 7.82
CA PRO A 134 14.40 4.09 8.92
C PRO A 134 13.22 4.29 9.86
N THR A 135 12.65 3.20 10.37
CA THR A 135 11.68 3.25 11.45
C THR A 135 12.42 3.76 12.69
N LEU A 136 12.49 5.08 12.88
CA LEU A 136 13.33 5.69 13.90
C LEU A 136 13.15 5.03 15.29
N HIS A 137 14.25 4.41 15.72
CA HIS A 137 14.43 3.55 16.89
C HIS A 137 14.51 4.30 18.23
N GLU A 138 13.78 5.40 18.38
CA GLU A 138 13.89 6.27 19.57
C GLU A 138 12.67 6.23 20.48
N ALA A 139 11.83 5.20 20.36
CA ALA A 139 10.95 4.80 21.44
C ALA A 139 11.81 4.13 22.52
N PRO A 140 11.98 4.70 23.73
CA PRO A 140 12.80 4.11 24.80
C PRO A 140 12.27 2.76 25.34
N PHE A 141 11.26 2.17 24.69
CA PHE A 141 10.39 1.13 25.24
C PHE A 141 10.10 -0.04 24.28
N SER A 142 10.68 -0.08 23.08
CA SER A 142 10.64 -1.30 22.25
C SER A 142 11.74 -2.27 22.69
N ASP A 143 11.38 -3.52 22.97
CA ASP A 143 12.35 -4.60 23.17
C ASP A 143 13.11 -4.86 21.86
N GLU A 144 14.35 -5.34 21.95
CA GLU A 144 15.23 -5.56 20.79
C GLU A 144 14.57 -6.49 19.77
N THR A 145 13.87 -7.53 20.25
CA THR A 145 13.10 -8.47 19.42
C THR A 145 12.06 -7.78 18.53
N GLN A 146 11.35 -6.78 19.07
CA GLN A 146 10.33 -6.03 18.32
C GLN A 146 10.99 -5.11 17.29
N ARG A 147 12.14 -4.53 17.62
CA ARG A 147 12.90 -3.69 16.69
C ARG A 147 13.39 -4.51 15.51
N GLU A 148 14.03 -5.64 15.76
CA GLU A 148 14.50 -6.55 14.73
C GLU A 148 13.34 -7.08 13.86
N PHE A 149 12.15 -7.27 14.44
CA PHE A 149 10.97 -7.66 13.69
C PHE A 149 10.52 -6.56 12.73
N HIS A 150 10.30 -5.33 13.21
CA HIS A 150 9.87 -4.22 12.37
C HIS A 150 10.90 -3.84 11.29
N GLU A 151 12.19 -3.95 11.61
CA GLU A 151 13.25 -3.69 10.64
C GLU A 151 13.29 -4.78 9.55
N ARG A 152 13.05 -6.05 9.90
CA ARG A 152 12.91 -7.13 8.92
C ARG A 152 11.71 -6.94 8.01
N GLU A 153 10.54 -6.58 8.55
CA GLU A 153 9.34 -6.30 7.74
C GLU A 153 9.58 -5.15 6.76
N ARG A 154 10.22 -4.07 7.23
CA ARG A 154 10.59 -2.93 6.39
C ARG A 154 11.59 -3.32 5.29
N ALA A 155 12.61 -4.11 5.62
CA ALA A 155 13.60 -4.57 4.66
C ALA A 155 12.98 -5.46 3.57
N GLN A 156 12.08 -6.37 3.97
CA GLN A 156 11.32 -7.20 3.03
C GLN A 156 10.45 -6.32 2.11
N LEU A 157 9.78 -5.32 2.67
CA LEU A 157 8.95 -4.41 1.90
C LEU A 157 9.77 -3.55 0.92
N GLN A 158 10.98 -3.12 1.32
CA GLN A 158 11.91 -2.46 0.41
C GLN A 158 12.35 -3.35 -0.72
N GLU A 159 12.73 -4.60 -0.44
CA GLU A 159 13.11 -5.56 -1.47
C GLU A 159 11.96 -5.78 -2.47
N SER A 160 10.73 -5.93 -1.95
CA SER A 160 9.52 -6.01 -2.77
C SER A 160 9.36 -4.76 -3.66
N MET A 161 9.56 -3.57 -3.10
CA MET A 161 9.49 -2.31 -3.83
C MET A 161 10.57 -2.19 -4.91
N GLU A 162 11.80 -2.67 -4.66
CA GLU A 162 12.86 -2.69 -5.66
C GLU A 162 12.53 -3.65 -6.82
N MET A 163 11.86 -4.78 -6.56
CA MET A 163 11.34 -5.66 -7.61
C MET A 163 10.28 -4.96 -8.48
N VAL A 164 9.33 -4.23 -7.87
CA VAL A 164 8.36 -3.42 -8.61
C VAL A 164 9.07 -2.37 -9.47
N PHE A 165 10.10 -1.72 -8.93
CA PHE A 165 10.89 -0.72 -9.66
C PHE A 165 11.61 -1.32 -10.88
N GLY A 166 12.23 -2.49 -10.71
CA GLY A 166 12.87 -3.23 -11.79
C GLY A 166 11.89 -3.64 -12.88
N ASN A 167 10.72 -4.16 -12.50
CA ASN A 167 9.68 -4.54 -13.46
C ASN A 167 9.08 -3.32 -14.17
N ALA A 168 8.90 -2.21 -13.44
CA ALA A 168 8.39 -0.96 -13.99
C ALA A 168 9.27 -0.41 -15.12
N ALA A 169 10.58 -0.66 -15.07
CA ALA A 169 11.53 -0.23 -16.09
C ALA A 169 11.27 -0.84 -17.48
N PHE A 170 10.59 -1.99 -17.54
CA PHE A 170 10.30 -2.71 -18.78
C PHE A 170 8.83 -2.63 -19.23
N LEU A 171 7.98 -1.84 -18.54
CA LEU A 171 6.54 -1.75 -18.83
C LEU A 171 6.21 -1.26 -20.25
N ARG A 172 7.04 -0.36 -20.78
CA ARG A 172 6.80 0.25 -22.11
C ARG A 172 7.44 -0.55 -23.23
N ASP A 173 8.58 -1.18 -22.95
CA ASP A 173 9.40 -1.91 -23.90
C ASP A 173 10.20 -2.98 -23.14
N PHE A 174 9.90 -4.25 -23.39
CA PHE A 174 10.57 -5.38 -22.74
C PHE A 174 12.03 -5.54 -23.17
N GLU A 175 12.44 -4.93 -24.29
CA GLU A 175 13.81 -5.00 -24.80
C GLU A 175 14.67 -3.82 -24.34
N LYS A 176 14.04 -2.73 -23.87
CA LYS A 176 14.72 -1.50 -23.51
C LYS A 176 14.29 -0.98 -22.14
N GLU A 177 15.23 -1.07 -21.21
CA GLU A 177 15.08 -0.52 -19.87
C GLU A 177 14.83 1.00 -19.90
N THR A 178 13.77 1.42 -19.21
CA THR A 178 13.46 2.83 -18.96
C THR A 178 14.40 3.37 -17.88
N PRO A 179 15.01 4.55 -18.06
CA PRO A 179 15.88 5.16 -17.04
C PRO A 179 15.22 5.27 -15.66
N GLU A 180 16.00 5.05 -14.61
CA GLU A 180 15.52 4.99 -13.21
C GLU A 180 14.79 6.27 -12.78
N ASP A 181 15.24 7.44 -13.22
CA ASP A 181 14.62 8.74 -12.93
C ASP A 181 13.24 8.90 -13.59
N VAL A 182 13.04 8.29 -14.76
CA VAL A 182 11.75 8.26 -15.43
C VAL A 182 10.81 7.28 -14.73
N VAL A 183 11.31 6.10 -14.34
CA VAL A 183 10.54 5.11 -13.58
C VAL A 183 10.11 5.68 -12.22
N ALA A 184 10.99 6.43 -11.56
CA ALA A 184 10.69 7.12 -10.31
C ALA A 184 9.51 8.09 -10.44
N GLY A 185 9.30 8.66 -11.63
CA GLY A 185 8.24 9.62 -11.91
C GLY A 185 6.89 8.99 -12.26
N PHE A 186 6.80 7.67 -12.44
CA PHE A 186 5.51 7.02 -12.71
C PHE A 186 4.59 7.11 -11.51
N LEU A 187 3.32 7.45 -11.76
CA LEU A 187 2.27 7.30 -10.75
C LEU A 187 2.02 5.82 -10.47
N LEU A 188 1.58 5.51 -9.26
CA LEU A 188 1.35 4.13 -8.83
C LEU A 188 0.40 3.34 -9.76
N SER A 189 -0.65 3.98 -10.29
CA SER A 189 -1.58 3.39 -11.25
C SER A 189 -0.99 3.16 -12.64
N GLU A 190 -0.02 3.99 -13.07
CA GLU A 190 0.65 3.82 -14.36
C GLU A 190 1.54 2.56 -14.39
N VAL A 191 2.01 2.13 -13.21
CA VAL A 191 2.86 0.95 -13.03
C VAL A 191 2.06 -0.35 -13.09
N SER A 192 0.73 -0.28 -13.23
CA SER A 192 -0.17 -1.43 -13.26
C SER A 192 -1.16 -1.35 -14.43
N PRO A 193 -0.70 -1.39 -15.70
CA PRO A 193 -1.57 -1.28 -16.86
C PRO A 193 -2.48 -2.51 -17.01
N ALA A 194 -3.73 -2.29 -17.44
CA ALA A 194 -4.81 -3.30 -17.43
C ALA A 194 -4.53 -4.57 -18.28
N ASN A 195 -3.57 -4.52 -19.19
CA ASN A 195 -3.20 -5.64 -20.07
C ASN A 195 -1.97 -6.43 -19.56
N MET A 196 -1.49 -6.14 -18.35
CA MET A 196 -0.37 -6.85 -17.71
C MET A 196 -0.73 -7.23 -16.29
N ASP A 197 -0.04 -8.27 -15.79
CA ASP A 197 -0.13 -8.67 -14.39
C ASP A 197 0.18 -7.48 -13.47
N PRO A 198 -0.57 -7.34 -12.36
CA PRO A 198 -0.43 -6.18 -11.50
C PRO A 198 0.91 -6.22 -10.77
N LEU A 199 1.77 -5.23 -11.04
CA LEU A 199 3.08 -5.17 -10.38
C LEU A 199 2.97 -4.94 -8.85
N TYR A 200 1.83 -4.47 -8.36
CA TYR A 200 1.59 -4.31 -6.93
C TYR A 200 1.35 -5.64 -6.19
N GLU A 201 1.06 -6.73 -6.90
CA GLU A 201 0.75 -8.03 -6.28
C GLU A 201 1.95 -8.54 -5.46
N GLY A 202 1.66 -9.08 -4.26
CA GLY A 202 2.67 -9.45 -3.27
C GLY A 202 3.22 -8.25 -2.47
N THR A 203 3.42 -7.10 -3.12
CA THR A 203 3.92 -5.88 -2.45
C THR A 203 2.80 -5.19 -1.66
N LEU A 204 1.59 -5.15 -2.22
CA LEU A 204 0.42 -4.50 -1.62
C LEU A 204 0.03 -5.14 -0.28
N GLU A 205 0.09 -6.46 -0.20
CA GLU A 205 -0.19 -7.26 0.99
C GLU A 205 0.80 -6.96 2.12
N LEU A 206 2.05 -6.64 1.78
CA LEU A 206 3.07 -6.19 2.73
C LEU A 206 2.91 -4.71 3.12
N LEU A 207 2.44 -3.87 2.19
CA LEU A 207 2.23 -2.45 2.46
C LEU A 207 1.05 -2.16 3.38
N PHE A 208 -0.05 -2.92 3.27
CA PHE A 208 -1.23 -2.72 4.13
C PHE A 208 -0.90 -2.68 5.62
N PRO A 209 -0.28 -3.72 6.23
CA PRO A 209 0.04 -3.69 7.66
C PRO A 209 1.03 -2.57 8.00
N TYR A 210 1.97 -2.24 7.11
CA TYR A 210 2.89 -1.13 7.31
C TYR A 210 2.16 0.23 7.38
N ALA A 211 1.27 0.50 6.41
CA ALA A 211 0.47 1.72 6.36
C ALA A 211 -0.50 1.83 7.56
N GLU A 212 -1.13 0.71 7.94
CA GLU A 212 -2.00 0.62 9.11
C GLU A 212 -1.23 0.90 10.41
N GLY A 213 0.04 0.51 10.49
CA GLY A 213 0.90 0.71 11.67
C GLY A 213 1.34 2.16 11.89
N LEU A 214 1.52 2.94 10.81
CA LEU A 214 2.08 4.30 10.88
C LEU A 214 1.35 5.24 11.86
N PRO A 215 0.00 5.36 11.87
CA PRO A 215 -0.69 6.20 12.85
C PRO A 215 -0.40 5.80 14.29
N PHE A 216 -0.24 4.50 14.58
CA PHE A 216 0.04 4.00 15.92
C PHE A 216 1.48 4.32 16.32
N GLU A 217 2.44 4.16 15.40
CA GLU A 217 3.82 4.56 15.65
C GLU A 217 3.93 6.06 15.96
N ILE A 218 3.25 6.91 15.18
CA ILE A 218 3.24 8.36 15.40
C ILE A 218 2.58 8.68 16.75
N SER A 219 1.42 8.09 17.05
CA SER A 219 0.73 8.29 18.33
C SER A 219 1.60 7.84 19.51
N PHE A 220 2.27 6.70 19.37
CA PHE A 220 3.19 6.18 20.37
C PHE A 220 4.35 7.14 20.60
N TYR A 221 5.01 7.60 19.53
CA TYR A 221 6.10 8.56 19.62
C TYR A 221 5.67 9.83 20.36
N LEU A 222 4.55 10.43 19.98
CA LEU A 222 4.05 11.67 20.57
C LEU A 222 3.73 11.55 22.07
N LYS A 223 3.29 10.37 22.52
CA LYS A 223 3.04 10.10 23.96
C LYS A 223 4.33 10.01 24.78
N HIS A 224 5.44 9.62 24.17
CA HIS A 224 6.69 9.30 24.87
C HIS A 224 7.81 10.33 24.65
N ALA A 225 7.74 11.15 23.61
CA ALA A 225 8.69 12.24 23.32
C ALA A 225 8.69 13.36 24.38
N HIS A 226 7.78 13.31 25.37
CA HIS A 226 7.63 14.33 26.42
C HIS A 226 7.84 13.81 27.85
N ARG A 227 8.29 12.57 28.07
CA ARG A 227 8.73 12.16 29.41
C ARG A 227 10.16 12.66 29.65
N PRO A 228 10.39 13.54 30.65
CA PRO A 228 11.74 13.88 31.03
C PRO A 228 12.44 12.61 31.52
N VAL A 229 13.65 12.37 31.02
CA VAL A 229 14.57 11.38 31.60
C VAL A 229 14.85 11.86 33.02
N GLY A 230 14.26 11.17 33.99
CA GLY A 230 14.53 11.36 35.42
C GLY A 230 15.77 10.61 35.84
#